data_AF-A0A2G7M121-F1
#
_entry.id   AF-A0A2G7M121-F1
#
_cell.length_a   1.000
_cell.length_b   1.000
_cell.length_c   1.000
_cell.angle_alpha   90.00
_cell.angle_beta   90.00
_cell.angle_gamma   90.00
#
_symmetry.space_group_name_H-M   'P 1'
#
loop_
_entity.id
_entity.type
_entity.pdbx_description
1 polymer ?
#
loop_
_entity_poly.entity_id
_entity_poly.type
_entity_poly.pdbx_seq_one_letter_code
_entity_poly.pdbx_strand_id
1 'polypeptide(L)'
;MRKNIAIIILMVGLIISMFFNYQFKGYKDNQKVDYTVKLNHGTQIGIKESIYNLDNVIKSLEDNSSKETVIHALGNVAVSLKVGEESFVFLKSDFREDQLSSTYLIYNVFRDMYTHIRVEIIGEILSNKVSLEKESRNQLIQDIELLKQDLEYIDSQFNEDILKEQNPQWIENKWKELIGEIVNRNTDYKLYERMKMKYNL
;
A
#
# COMPACT_ATOMS: atom_id res chain seq x y z
N MET A 1 24.46 -24.41 -51.65
CA MET A 1 23.25 -25.02 -51.05
C MET A 1 23.13 -24.83 -49.54
N ARG A 2 24.11 -25.22 -48.70
CA ARG A 2 24.01 -25.07 -47.22
C ARG A 2 23.74 -23.64 -46.70
N LYS A 3 24.35 -22.60 -47.29
CA LYS A 3 24.10 -21.19 -46.94
C LYS A 3 22.65 -20.74 -47.18
N ASN A 4 22.01 -21.21 -48.23
CA ASN A 4 20.63 -20.82 -48.57
C ASN A 4 19.62 -21.44 -47.58
N ILE A 5 19.88 -22.67 -47.12
CA ILE A 5 19.03 -23.34 -46.13
C ILE A 5 19.12 -22.63 -44.76
N ALA A 6 20.32 -22.21 -44.35
CA ALA A 6 20.50 -21.45 -43.10
C ALA A 6 19.77 -20.10 -43.12
N ILE A 7 19.80 -19.38 -44.25
CA ILE A 7 19.08 -18.12 -44.44
C ILE A 7 17.56 -18.32 -44.37
N ILE A 8 17.05 -19.39 -44.99
CA ILE A 8 15.62 -19.74 -44.95
C ILE A 8 15.19 -20.07 -43.52
N ILE A 9 15.97 -20.86 -42.77
CA ILE A 9 15.67 -21.20 -41.37
C ILE A 9 15.65 -19.95 -40.49
N LEU A 10 16.60 -19.03 -40.65
CA LEU A 10 16.63 -17.76 -39.92
C LEU A 10 15.44 -16.87 -40.25
N MET A 11 15.04 -16.77 -41.52
CA MET A 11 13.85 -16.01 -41.92
C MET A 11 12.57 -16.60 -41.32
N VAL A 12 12.42 -17.93 -41.36
CA VAL A 12 11.26 -18.61 -40.75
C VAL A 12 11.23 -18.39 -39.23
N GLY A 13 12.39 -18.46 -38.55
CA GLY A 13 12.50 -18.15 -37.13
C GLY A 13 12.11 -16.70 -36.79
N LEU A 14 12.53 -15.74 -37.62
CA LEU A 14 12.16 -14.32 -37.48
C LEU A 14 10.66 -14.11 -37.66
N ILE A 15 10.05 -14.72 -38.69
CA ILE A 15 8.61 -14.61 -38.96
C ILE A 15 7.80 -15.22 -37.81
N ILE A 16 8.20 -16.41 -37.33
CA ILE A 16 7.54 -17.07 -36.18
C ILE A 16 7.68 -16.19 -34.92
N SER A 17 8.86 -15.63 -34.66
CA SER A 17 9.09 -14.74 -33.52
C SER A 17 8.24 -13.47 -33.60
N MET A 18 8.13 -12.84 -34.77
CA MET A 18 7.28 -11.66 -34.97
C MET A 18 5.79 -12.01 -34.80
N PHE A 19 5.34 -13.14 -35.35
CA PHE A 19 3.97 -13.62 -35.22
C PHE A 19 3.59 -13.83 -33.76
N PHE A 20 4.42 -14.55 -32.99
CA PHE A 20 4.18 -14.73 -31.57
C PHE A 20 4.25 -13.40 -30.81
N ASN A 21 5.23 -12.54 -31.08
CA ASN A 21 5.32 -11.24 -30.41
C ASN A 21 4.07 -10.37 -30.67
N TYR A 22 3.51 -10.42 -31.88
CA TYR A 22 2.26 -9.73 -32.21
C TYR A 22 1.05 -10.32 -31.48
N GLN A 23 0.91 -11.65 -31.44
CA GLN A 23 -0.15 -12.33 -30.69
C GLN A 23 -0.05 -12.05 -29.17
N PHE A 24 1.17 -12.05 -28.63
CA PHE A 24 1.41 -11.76 -27.21
C PHE A 24 1.33 -10.27 -26.88
N LYS A 25 1.34 -9.37 -27.87
CA LYS A 25 1.23 -7.92 -27.62
C LYS A 25 -0.09 -7.57 -26.93
N GLY A 26 -1.22 -8.07 -27.42
CA GLY A 26 -2.52 -7.83 -26.79
C GLY A 26 -2.63 -8.42 -25.38
N TYR A 27 -1.96 -9.55 -25.13
CA TYR A 27 -1.88 -10.13 -23.79
C TYR A 27 -1.06 -9.25 -22.83
N LYS A 28 0.12 -8.78 -23.26
CA LYS A 28 0.97 -7.85 -22.49
C LYS A 28 0.28 -6.51 -22.22
N ASP A 29 -0.43 -5.97 -23.21
CA ASP A 29 -1.18 -4.72 -23.07
C ASP A 29 -2.29 -4.88 -22.01
N ASN A 30 -3.02 -6.01 -22.03
CA ASN A 30 -4.04 -6.32 -21.02
C ASN A 30 -3.45 -6.54 -19.62
N GLN A 31 -2.34 -7.27 -19.50
CA GLN A 31 -1.64 -7.45 -18.21
C GLN A 31 -1.18 -6.11 -17.63
N LYS A 32 -0.66 -5.20 -18.47
CA LYS A 32 -0.23 -3.87 -18.04
C LYS A 32 -1.39 -3.03 -17.51
N VAL A 33 -2.56 -3.10 -18.16
CA VAL A 33 -3.79 -2.43 -17.70
C VAL A 33 -4.25 -3.01 -16.36
N ASP A 34 -4.32 -4.34 -16.23
CA ASP A 34 -4.74 -5.02 -15.00
C ASP A 34 -3.80 -4.69 -13.81
N TYR A 35 -2.49 -4.74 -14.03
CA TYR A 35 -1.48 -4.33 -13.05
C TYR A 35 -1.66 -2.88 -12.59
N THR A 36 -1.84 -1.96 -13.55
CA THR A 36 -2.04 -0.54 -13.26
C THR A 36 -3.31 -0.29 -12.45
N VAL A 37 -4.41 -0.98 -12.80
CA VAL A 37 -5.69 -0.87 -12.08
C VAL A 37 -5.55 -1.36 -10.65
N LYS A 38 -4.89 -2.51 -10.44
CA LYS A 38 -4.63 -3.06 -9.10
C LYS A 38 -3.76 -2.14 -8.25
N LEU A 39 -2.68 -1.59 -8.83
CA LEU A 39 -1.82 -0.61 -8.17
C LEU A 39 -2.61 0.63 -7.75
N ASN A 40 -3.37 1.21 -8.69
CA ASN A 40 -4.17 2.39 -8.41
C ASN A 40 -5.25 2.10 -7.36
N HIS A 41 -5.87 0.93 -7.39
CA HIS A 41 -6.83 0.54 -6.36
C HIS A 41 -6.19 0.47 -4.96
N GLY A 42 -5.01 -0.15 -4.87
CA GLY A 42 -4.24 -0.24 -3.63
C GLY A 42 -3.81 1.11 -3.07
N THR A 43 -3.44 2.07 -3.92
CA THR A 43 -3.01 3.40 -3.47
C THR A 43 -4.17 4.36 -3.24
N GLN A 44 -5.16 4.41 -4.13
CA GLN A 44 -6.31 5.31 -3.97
C GLN A 44 -7.14 4.93 -2.74
N ILE A 45 -7.50 3.65 -2.59
CA ILE A 45 -8.30 3.23 -1.44
C ILE A 45 -7.42 3.02 -0.21
N GLY A 46 -6.29 2.31 -0.35
CA GLY A 46 -5.43 2.02 0.80
C GLY A 46 -4.85 3.27 1.45
N ILE A 47 -4.48 4.28 0.67
CA ILE A 47 -3.78 5.47 1.17
C ILE A 47 -4.72 6.68 1.19
N LYS A 48 -5.22 7.14 0.04
CA LYS A 48 -5.98 8.41 -0.01
C LYS A 48 -7.30 8.35 0.75
N GLU A 49 -8.05 7.27 0.61
CA GLU A 49 -9.29 7.11 1.37
C GLU A 49 -9.01 6.94 2.87
N SER A 50 -7.90 6.29 3.24
CA SER A 50 -7.45 6.25 4.64
C SER A 50 -7.12 7.64 5.19
N ILE A 51 -6.42 8.49 4.43
CA ILE A 51 -6.13 9.89 4.81
C ILE A 51 -7.44 10.65 5.04
N TYR A 52 -8.38 10.57 4.08
CA TYR A 52 -9.69 11.19 4.21
C TYR A 52 -10.47 10.68 5.44
N ASN A 53 -10.42 9.38 5.71
CA ASN A 53 -11.09 8.80 6.87
C ASN A 53 -10.42 9.23 8.19
N LEU A 54 -9.10 9.42 8.22
CA LEU A 54 -8.39 9.95 9.38
C LEU A 54 -8.79 11.41 9.66
N ASP A 55 -9.02 12.24 8.63
CA ASP A 55 -9.58 13.59 8.81
C ASP A 55 -10.94 13.55 9.52
N ASN A 56 -11.80 12.61 9.13
CA ASN A 56 -13.10 12.44 9.76
C ASN A 56 -12.99 11.97 11.22
N VAL A 57 -11.97 11.17 11.55
CA VAL A 57 -11.67 10.76 12.93
C VAL A 57 -11.22 11.97 13.76
N ILE A 58 -10.25 12.74 13.27
CA ILE A 58 -9.75 13.95 13.95
C ILE A 58 -10.90 14.91 14.24
N LYS A 59 -11.69 15.22 13.21
CA LYS A 59 -12.88 16.08 13.36
C LYS A 59 -13.87 15.55 14.38
N SER A 60 -14.15 14.24 14.36
CA SER A 60 -15.06 13.61 15.33
C SER A 60 -14.54 13.74 16.77
N LEU A 61 -13.23 13.65 16.96
CA LEU A 61 -12.58 13.82 18.26
C LEU A 61 -12.66 15.27 18.74
N GLU A 62 -12.35 16.24 17.88
CA GLU A 62 -12.41 17.68 18.12
C GLU A 62 -13.83 18.16 18.45
N ASP A 63 -14.84 17.65 17.72
CA ASP A 63 -16.25 17.94 17.92
C ASP A 63 -16.83 17.31 19.21
N ASN A 64 -15.99 16.64 20.02
CA ASN A 64 -16.41 15.88 21.21
C ASN A 64 -17.52 14.86 20.93
N SER A 65 -17.50 14.25 19.74
CA SER A 65 -18.50 13.27 19.33
C SER A 65 -18.55 12.07 20.27
N SER A 66 -19.67 11.34 20.27
CA SER A 66 -19.84 10.16 21.11
C SER A 66 -18.82 9.06 20.78
N LYS A 67 -18.65 8.14 21.73
CA LYS A 67 -17.77 6.97 21.58
C LYS A 67 -18.10 6.16 20.33
N GLU A 68 -19.38 5.96 20.05
CA GLU A 68 -19.89 5.21 18.91
C GLU A 68 -19.51 5.88 17.59
N THR A 69 -19.64 7.21 17.51
CA THR A 69 -19.27 7.99 16.32
C THR A 69 -17.76 7.91 16.05
N VAL A 70 -16.93 8.07 17.09
CA VAL A 70 -15.47 7.96 16.98
C VAL A 70 -15.07 6.55 16.52
N ILE A 71 -15.64 5.50 17.12
CA ILE A 71 -15.37 4.11 16.72
C ILE A 71 -15.82 3.86 15.28
N HIS A 72 -16.97 4.37 14.86
CA HIS A 72 -17.45 4.23 13.49
C HIS A 72 -16.48 4.89 12.49
N ALA A 73 -16.02 6.11 12.78
CA ALA A 73 -15.03 6.80 11.94
C ALA A 73 -13.72 6.02 11.85
N LEU A 74 -13.19 5.51 12.98
CA LEU A 74 -12.01 4.64 12.99
C LEU A 74 -12.25 3.33 12.23
N GLY A 75 -13.48 2.81 12.25
CA GLY A 75 -13.90 1.64 11.48
C GLY A 75 -13.72 1.84 9.98
N ASN A 76 -14.06 3.03 9.46
CA ASN A 76 -13.86 3.37 8.05
C ASN A 76 -12.36 3.39 7.67
N VAL A 77 -11.51 3.95 8.54
CA VAL A 77 -10.04 3.89 8.36
C VAL A 77 -9.57 2.42 8.29
N ALA A 78 -10.07 1.57 9.19
CA ALA A 78 -9.69 0.16 9.19
C ALA A 78 -10.13 -0.55 7.90
N VAL A 79 -11.29 -0.22 7.33
CA VAL A 79 -11.75 -0.77 6.05
C VAL A 79 -10.82 -0.36 4.91
N SER A 80 -10.51 0.93 4.77
CA SER A 80 -9.66 1.42 3.69
C SER A 80 -8.24 0.82 3.75
N LEU A 81 -7.63 0.75 4.95
CA LEU A 81 -6.35 0.08 5.17
C LEU A 81 -6.40 -1.41 4.81
N LYS A 82 -7.51 -2.09 5.11
CA LYS A 82 -7.67 -3.51 4.79
C LYS A 82 -7.76 -3.75 3.29
N VAL A 83 -8.46 -2.88 2.56
CA VAL A 83 -8.50 -2.93 1.09
C VAL A 83 -7.11 -2.69 0.49
N GLY A 84 -6.33 -1.76 1.05
CA GLY A 84 -4.92 -1.57 0.70
C GLY A 84 -4.09 -2.85 0.86
N GLU A 85 -4.19 -3.51 2.01
CA GLU A 85 -3.54 -4.82 2.25
C GLU A 85 -3.91 -5.84 1.17
N GLU A 86 -5.22 -6.05 0.94
CA GLU A 86 -5.70 -7.06 0.00
C GLU A 86 -5.25 -6.78 -1.43
N SER A 87 -5.29 -5.51 -1.86
CA SER A 87 -4.81 -5.08 -3.18
C SER A 87 -3.35 -5.47 -3.41
N PHE A 88 -2.47 -5.21 -2.44
CA PHE A 88 -1.05 -5.57 -2.55
C PHE A 88 -0.78 -7.06 -2.34
N VAL A 89 -1.67 -7.80 -1.67
CA VAL A 89 -1.64 -9.27 -1.69
C VAL A 89 -1.95 -9.80 -3.09
N PHE A 90 -2.94 -9.23 -3.80
CA PHE A 90 -3.26 -9.63 -5.17
C PHE A 90 -2.16 -9.30 -6.18
N LEU A 91 -1.45 -8.19 -5.99
CA LEU A 91 -0.28 -7.80 -6.80
C LEU A 91 0.95 -8.70 -6.62
N LYS A 92 0.92 -9.66 -5.69
CA LYS A 92 2.06 -10.53 -5.40
C LYS A 92 2.50 -11.34 -6.63
N SER A 93 1.58 -11.78 -7.49
CA SER A 93 1.93 -12.47 -8.73
C SER A 93 2.64 -11.53 -9.71
N ASP A 94 2.11 -10.33 -9.86
CA ASP A 94 2.64 -9.32 -10.78
C ASP A 94 4.06 -8.88 -10.36
N PHE A 95 4.33 -8.78 -9.05
CA PHE A 95 5.66 -8.48 -8.52
C PHE A 95 6.65 -9.66 -8.63
N ARG A 96 6.15 -10.89 -8.84
CA ARG A 96 6.97 -12.10 -8.89
C ARG A 96 7.32 -12.55 -10.31
N GLU A 97 6.80 -11.89 -11.35
CA GLU A 97 7.09 -12.29 -12.74
C GLU A 97 8.62 -12.34 -13.02
N ASP A 98 9.41 -11.49 -12.37
CA ASP A 98 10.88 -11.48 -12.49
C ASP A 98 11.63 -12.17 -11.33
N GLN A 99 10.94 -12.77 -10.36
CA GLN A 99 11.47 -13.35 -9.10
C GLN A 99 12.30 -12.42 -8.19
N LEU A 100 12.53 -11.16 -8.59
CA LEU A 100 13.40 -10.21 -7.90
C LEU A 100 12.65 -9.22 -6.99
N SER A 101 11.32 -9.22 -7.03
CA SER A 101 10.50 -8.29 -6.25
C SER A 101 9.34 -8.90 -5.48
N SER A 102 8.87 -8.18 -4.48
CA SER A 102 7.88 -8.64 -3.51
C SER A 102 7.01 -7.50 -2.98
N THR A 103 5.69 -7.74 -2.95
CA THR A 103 4.75 -6.87 -2.23
C THR A 103 4.71 -7.12 -0.72
N TYR A 104 5.56 -8.03 -0.19
CA TYR A 104 5.52 -8.48 1.21
C TYR A 104 5.55 -7.35 2.22
N LEU A 105 6.51 -6.45 2.10
CA LEU A 105 6.59 -5.33 3.04
C LEU A 105 5.37 -4.42 2.89
N ILE A 106 4.93 -4.15 1.66
CA ILE A 106 3.82 -3.26 1.34
C ILE A 106 2.53 -3.70 2.03
N TYR A 107 2.04 -4.91 1.74
CA TYR A 107 0.77 -5.34 2.33
C TYR A 107 0.88 -5.53 3.84
N ASN A 108 2.06 -5.89 4.38
CA ASN A 108 2.20 -6.04 5.82
C ASN A 108 2.23 -4.70 6.57
N VAL A 109 2.69 -3.60 5.95
CA VAL A 109 2.56 -2.26 6.52
C VAL A 109 1.08 -1.89 6.67
N PHE A 110 0.27 -2.09 5.62
CA PHE A 110 -1.18 -1.89 5.71
C PHE A 110 -1.81 -2.75 6.80
N ARG A 111 -1.40 -4.02 6.91
CA ARG A 111 -1.86 -4.93 7.97
C ARG A 111 -1.49 -4.44 9.37
N ASP A 112 -0.29 -3.91 9.57
CA ASP A 112 0.16 -3.43 10.87
C ASP A 112 -0.59 -2.15 11.27
N MET A 113 -0.78 -1.22 10.34
CA MET A 113 -1.62 -0.02 10.55
C MET A 113 -3.07 -0.41 10.84
N TYR A 114 -3.64 -1.33 10.07
CA TYR A 114 -4.97 -1.87 10.30
C TYR A 114 -5.12 -2.46 11.71
N THR A 115 -4.15 -3.27 12.12
CA THR A 115 -4.13 -3.91 13.44
C THR A 115 -4.05 -2.85 14.54
N HIS A 116 -3.24 -1.82 14.35
CA HIS A 116 -3.13 -0.70 15.27
C HIS A 116 -4.48 0.01 15.44
N ILE A 117 -5.13 0.43 14.35
CA ILE A 117 -6.45 1.05 14.42
C ILE A 117 -7.49 0.12 15.06
N ARG A 118 -7.59 -1.13 14.58
CA ARG A 118 -8.68 -2.04 14.97
C ARG A 118 -8.53 -2.61 16.37
N VAL A 119 -7.32 -3.00 16.76
CA VAL A 119 -7.08 -3.72 18.01
C VAL A 119 -6.61 -2.76 19.09
N GLU A 120 -5.64 -1.91 18.77
CA GLU A 120 -4.95 -1.08 19.77
C GLU A 120 -5.74 0.20 20.04
N ILE A 121 -6.36 0.83 19.04
CA ILE A 121 -7.19 2.02 19.27
C ILE A 121 -8.63 1.64 19.58
N ILE A 122 -9.36 1.05 18.62
CA ILE A 122 -10.78 0.73 18.79
C ILE A 122 -10.98 -0.24 19.97
N GLY A 123 -10.13 -1.26 20.11
CA GLY A 123 -10.21 -2.23 21.21
C GLY A 123 -10.00 -1.61 22.59
N GLU A 124 -9.09 -0.64 22.70
CA GLU A 124 -8.85 0.08 23.97
C GLU A 124 -9.97 1.06 24.32
N ILE A 125 -10.54 1.75 23.32
CA ILE A 125 -11.73 2.60 23.52
C ILE A 125 -12.92 1.72 23.95
N LEU A 126 -13.16 0.58 23.29
CA LEU A 126 -14.25 -0.34 23.64
C LEU A 126 -14.11 -0.88 25.06
N SER A 127 -12.90 -1.28 25.45
CA SER A 127 -12.60 -1.79 26.80
C SER A 127 -12.47 -0.69 27.88
N ASN A 128 -12.75 0.57 27.53
CA ASN A 128 -12.65 1.74 28.42
C ASN A 128 -11.24 1.95 29.02
N LYS A 129 -10.20 1.44 28.37
CA LYS A 129 -8.80 1.71 28.73
C LYS A 129 -8.35 3.09 28.28
N VAL A 130 -8.86 3.53 27.13
CA VAL A 130 -8.77 4.93 26.68
C VAL A 130 -10.13 5.57 26.98
N SER A 131 -10.14 6.53 27.91
CA SER A 131 -11.33 7.37 28.11
C SER A 131 -11.39 8.37 26.95
N LEU A 132 -12.59 8.73 26.50
CA LEU A 132 -12.74 9.83 25.53
C LEU A 132 -12.96 11.16 26.27
N GLU A 133 -12.20 11.35 27.34
CA GLU A 133 -12.10 12.63 28.04
C GLU A 133 -11.06 13.52 27.37
N LYS A 134 -11.05 14.82 27.69
CA LYS A 134 -10.32 15.85 26.94
C LYS A 134 -8.84 15.51 26.71
N GLU A 135 -8.12 15.08 27.74
CA GLU A 135 -6.68 14.79 27.64
C GLU A 135 -6.40 13.56 26.77
N SER A 136 -7.15 12.48 26.97
CA SER A 136 -7.03 11.26 26.16
C SER A 136 -7.46 11.47 24.70
N ARG A 137 -8.45 12.33 24.44
CA ARG A 137 -8.82 12.76 23.07
C ARG A 137 -7.68 13.51 22.39
N ASN A 138 -7.04 14.43 23.09
CA ASN A 138 -5.93 15.19 22.53
C ASN A 138 -4.76 14.29 22.16
N GLN A 139 -4.42 13.31 23.02
CA GLN A 139 -3.39 12.32 22.69
C GLN A 139 -3.79 11.50 21.47
N LEU A 140 -5.04 11.02 21.41
CA LEU A 140 -5.52 10.26 20.27
C LEU A 140 -5.52 11.09 18.98
N ILE A 141 -5.85 12.38 19.03
CA ILE A 141 -5.73 13.30 17.89
C ILE A 141 -4.28 13.35 17.41
N GLN A 142 -3.31 13.56 18.31
CA GLN A 142 -1.89 13.60 17.94
C GLN A 142 -1.41 12.30 17.29
N ASP A 143 -1.81 11.15 17.84
CA ASP A 143 -1.45 9.84 17.30
C ASP A 143 -2.04 9.63 15.89
N ILE A 144 -3.29 10.04 15.69
CA ILE A 144 -4.01 9.94 14.41
C ILE A 144 -3.44 10.94 13.38
N GLU A 145 -3.07 12.15 13.80
CA GLU A 145 -2.40 13.15 12.98
C GLU A 145 -1.04 12.66 12.50
N LEU A 146 -0.26 12.02 13.37
CA LEU A 146 1.02 11.43 13.00
C LEU A 146 0.84 10.36 11.91
N LEU A 147 -0.09 9.42 12.13
CA LEU A 147 -0.39 8.37 11.16
C LEU A 147 -0.87 8.96 9.82
N LYS A 148 -1.69 10.01 9.86
CA LYS A 148 -2.17 10.73 8.68
C LYS A 148 -0.99 11.35 7.91
N GLN A 149 -0.10 12.08 8.59
CA GLN A 149 1.07 12.70 7.96
C GLN A 149 1.98 11.67 7.29
N ASP A 150 2.12 10.48 7.89
CA ASP A 150 2.91 9.40 7.30
C ASP A 150 2.25 8.77 6.07
N LEU A 151 0.92 8.65 6.07
CA LEU A 151 0.19 8.24 4.87
C LEU A 151 0.25 9.31 3.77
N GLU A 152 0.12 10.59 4.12
CA GLU A 152 0.30 11.71 3.17
C GLU A 152 1.71 11.72 2.59
N TYR A 153 2.72 11.41 3.41
CA TYR A 153 4.09 11.27 2.93
C TYR A 153 4.23 10.12 1.94
N ILE A 154 3.63 8.96 2.21
CA ILE A 154 3.60 7.84 1.26
C ILE A 154 2.86 8.24 -0.03
N ASP A 155 1.68 8.87 0.06
CA ASP A 155 0.89 9.30 -1.11
C ASP A 155 1.69 10.25 -2.02
N SER A 156 2.46 11.16 -1.42
CA SER A 156 3.30 12.11 -2.16
C SER A 156 4.36 11.44 -3.05
N GLN A 157 4.73 10.20 -2.74
CA GLN A 157 5.76 9.44 -3.45
C GLN A 157 5.18 8.44 -4.46
N PHE A 158 3.91 8.08 -4.31
CA PHE A 158 3.24 7.03 -5.10
C PHE A 158 1.99 7.54 -5.80
N ASN A 159 2.10 8.66 -6.52
CA ASN A 159 0.99 9.11 -7.36
C ASN A 159 0.77 8.16 -8.57
N GLU A 160 -0.42 8.24 -9.16
CA GLU A 160 -0.85 7.33 -10.22
C GLU A 160 0.06 7.37 -11.46
N ASP A 161 0.58 8.54 -11.81
CA ASP A 161 1.45 8.71 -12.99
C ASP A 161 2.83 8.08 -12.75
N ILE A 162 3.40 8.25 -11.55
CA ILE A 162 4.65 7.58 -11.16
C ILE A 162 4.45 6.07 -11.19
N LEU A 163 3.40 5.55 -10.55
CA LEU A 163 3.19 4.10 -10.44
C LEU A 163 3.04 3.38 -11.79
N LYS A 164 2.41 4.05 -12.79
CA LYS A 164 2.21 3.51 -14.14
C LYS A 164 3.50 3.29 -14.92
N GLU A 165 4.53 4.07 -14.63
CA GLU A 165 5.79 4.06 -15.36
C GLU A 165 6.85 3.19 -14.70
N GLN A 166 6.68 2.87 -13.41
CA GLN A 166 7.69 2.16 -12.62
C GLN A 166 7.48 0.64 -12.63
N ASN A 167 8.60 -0.07 -12.61
CA ASN A 167 8.60 -1.52 -12.48
C ASN A 167 8.40 -1.96 -11.01
N PRO A 168 7.97 -3.21 -10.77
CA PRO A 168 7.74 -3.73 -9.42
C PRO A 168 8.94 -3.60 -8.47
N GLN A 169 10.17 -3.77 -8.96
CA GLN A 169 11.37 -3.68 -8.13
C GLN A 169 11.64 -2.25 -7.66
N TRP A 170 11.39 -1.25 -8.50
CA TRP A 170 11.46 0.15 -8.09
C TRP A 170 10.44 0.45 -7.00
N ILE A 171 9.19 -0.02 -7.16
CA ILE A 171 8.12 0.20 -6.18
C ILE A 171 8.48 -0.42 -4.83
N GLU A 172 8.97 -1.66 -4.81
CA GLU A 172 9.41 -2.30 -3.57
C GLU A 172 10.57 -1.55 -2.90
N ASN A 173 11.60 -1.18 -3.66
CA ASN A 173 12.76 -0.49 -3.11
C ASN A 173 12.36 0.87 -2.54
N LYS A 174 11.57 1.65 -3.30
CA LYS A 174 11.10 2.96 -2.85
C LYS A 174 10.20 2.83 -1.63
N TRP A 175 9.35 1.81 -1.58
CA TRP A 175 8.52 1.55 -0.41
C TRP A 175 9.37 1.22 0.82
N LYS A 176 10.39 0.36 0.66
CA LYS A 176 11.30 -0.01 1.75
C LYS A 176 12.05 1.20 2.30
N GLU A 177 12.56 2.05 1.43
CA GLU A 177 13.22 3.32 1.79
C GLU A 177 12.28 4.19 2.62
N LEU A 178 11.07 4.46 2.12
CA LEU A 178 10.11 5.35 2.77
C LEU A 178 9.64 4.83 4.13
N ILE A 179 9.36 3.53 4.24
CA ILE A 179 8.98 2.94 5.53
C ILE A 179 10.16 2.96 6.50
N GLY A 180 11.40 2.76 6.01
CA GLY A 180 12.59 2.95 6.82
C GLY A 180 12.72 4.37 7.38
N GLU A 181 12.44 5.39 6.55
CA GLU A 181 12.45 6.79 6.99
C GLU A 181 11.36 7.10 8.02
N ILE A 182 10.11 6.68 7.76
CA ILE A 182 8.97 6.87 8.66
C ILE A 182 9.25 6.24 10.03
N VAL A 183 9.69 4.99 10.04
CA VAL A 183 9.97 4.25 11.28
C VAL A 183 11.12 4.87 12.06
N ASN A 184 12.13 5.41 11.38
CA ASN A 184 13.27 6.06 12.03
C ASN A 184 12.99 7.49 12.50
N ARG A 185 12.02 8.19 11.89
CA ARG A 185 11.59 9.54 12.34
C ARG A 185 10.76 9.49 13.63
N ASN A 186 9.98 8.43 13.79
CA ASN A 186 8.92 8.35 14.81
C ASN A 186 9.21 7.21 15.81
N THR A 187 10.40 7.24 16.43
CA THR A 187 10.93 6.11 17.21
C THR A 187 10.11 5.73 18.42
N ASP A 188 9.38 6.67 19.01
CA ASP A 188 8.67 6.46 20.27
C ASP A 188 7.20 6.04 20.05
N TYR A 189 6.76 5.98 18.79
CA TYR A 189 5.41 5.54 18.45
C TYR A 189 5.36 4.02 18.37
N LYS A 190 4.59 3.41 19.28
CA LYS A 190 4.51 1.95 19.50
C LYS A 190 4.28 1.13 18.22
N LEU A 191 3.50 1.64 17.26
CA LEU A 191 3.30 1.00 15.97
C LEU A 191 4.64 0.85 15.22
N TYR A 192 5.41 1.94 15.12
CA TYR A 192 6.65 1.98 14.36
C TYR A 192 7.79 1.25 15.07
N GLU A 193 7.86 1.27 16.40
CA GLU A 193 8.80 0.41 17.15
C GLU A 193 8.62 -1.07 16.79
N ARG A 194 7.37 -1.53 16.77
CA ARG A 194 7.03 -2.90 16.40
C ARG A 194 7.40 -3.19 14.95
N MET A 195 7.13 -2.27 14.04
CA MET A 195 7.50 -2.43 12.62
C MET A 195 9.02 -2.49 12.45
N LYS A 196 9.78 -1.66 13.18
CA LYS A 196 11.24 -1.67 13.19
C LYS A 196 11.80 -3.04 13.53
N MET A 197 11.32 -3.61 14.65
CA MET A 197 11.74 -4.94 15.09
C MET A 197 11.30 -6.05 14.13
N LYS A 198 10.08 -5.97 13.61
CA LYS A 198 9.48 -7.00 12.74
C LYS A 198 10.15 -7.10 11.37
N TYR A 199 10.58 -5.97 10.81
CA TYR A 199 11.15 -5.90 9.46
C TYR A 199 12.66 -5.65 9.43
N ASN A 200 13.30 -5.46 10.59
CA ASN A 200 14.73 -5.15 10.71
C ASN A 200 15.10 -3.91 9.88
N LEU A 201 14.37 -2.81 10.12
CA LEU A 201 14.51 -1.50 9.47
C LEU A 201 15.33 -0.51 10.31
#